data_AF-A0A2S6IKY2-F1
#
_entry.id   AF-A0A2S6IKY2-F1
#
_cell.length_a   1.000
_cell.length_b   1.000
_cell.length_c   1.000
_cell.angle_alpha   90.00
_cell.angle_beta   90.00
_cell.angle_gamma   90.00
#
_symmetry.space_group_name_H-M   'P 1'
#
loop_
_entity.id
_entity.type
_entity.pdbx_description
1 polymer ?
#
loop_
_entity_poly.entity_id
_entity_poly.type
_entity_poly.pdbx_seq_one_letter_code
_entity_poly.pdbx_strand_id
1 'polypeptide(L)'
;MKIRLKQIGLLLCVALFTSCGAYFNQPFDTQEARIGEITEATTRLKELPEPAAKAVVGVYKFEDQTGQYKLSEVGSSFSNAVTQGGTTILIKALEDSKWFRTIERENIGNLINERGIILNTRKDYAAKTKTPIEDLPPLLYAGILIEGGIVSYDTNVLTGGVGARYFGAGGSTEYRQDRVTIYLRAVSTQSGEIMKTVYVSKSIYSQAVDANLFRYVSFQRLLEAETGFTRNEPGQLAIKEAIEKAVESLIIEGITVQLWFPKGGMPVAQKMVSDYYKEKEIAERTDVYQREFLERRSKWRADLSAGSTYIKGDLPDASYEYSISGGLKYNLTPNIGVRGVLSKYRLKNTDLLNREFASSDLNLELTVLPYQEFSPYAYIGSGLNFANNFDKTDLKVQAGIGFEYAFSPSFGLTVFGEYNNVFADDLDNLASGKLDDQYYRFGLGLNVYLGNNKAKESNIERQKRKARRVQKRKEKKALKESLKQDVEGDSLSRKRNTQQTPLINQENN
;
A
#
# COMPACT_ATOMS: atom_id res chain seq x y z
N MET A 1 -32.59 -26.46 25.50
CA MET A 1 -31.75 -25.54 24.69
C MET A 1 -30.69 -26.26 23.81
N LYS A 2 -30.93 -27.50 23.34
CA LYS A 2 -29.94 -28.30 22.58
C LYS A 2 -30.17 -28.36 21.06
N ILE A 3 -31.30 -27.84 20.56
CA ILE A 3 -31.70 -27.93 19.14
C ILE A 3 -31.11 -26.79 18.29
N ARG A 4 -30.65 -25.68 18.89
CA ARG A 4 -30.13 -24.52 18.12
C ARG A 4 -28.68 -24.67 17.65
N LEU A 5 -27.84 -25.47 18.32
CA LEU A 5 -26.41 -25.56 17.96
C LEU A 5 -26.17 -26.37 16.68
N LYS A 6 -26.93 -27.44 16.45
CA LYS A 6 -26.85 -28.25 15.22
C LYS A 6 -27.35 -27.50 13.99
N GLN A 7 -28.41 -26.69 14.14
CA GLN A 7 -28.97 -25.89 13.06
C GLN A 7 -28.04 -24.72 12.69
N ILE A 8 -27.39 -24.09 13.68
CA ILE A 8 -26.37 -23.05 13.45
C ILE A 8 -25.12 -23.65 12.77
N GLY A 9 -24.68 -24.83 13.20
CA GLY A 9 -23.55 -25.53 12.57
C GLY A 9 -23.82 -25.92 11.11
N LEU A 10 -25.05 -26.36 10.80
CA LEU A 10 -25.45 -26.67 9.43
C LEU A 10 -25.50 -25.41 8.55
N LEU A 11 -26.03 -24.30 9.07
CA LEU A 11 -26.06 -23.00 8.38
C LEU A 11 -24.66 -22.44 8.13
N LEU A 12 -23.73 -22.63 9.08
CA LEU A 12 -22.32 -22.26 8.92
C LEU A 12 -21.63 -23.13 7.86
N CYS A 13 -21.86 -24.45 7.84
CA CYS A 13 -21.35 -25.32 6.78
C CYS A 13 -21.89 -24.95 5.40
N VAL A 14 -23.20 -24.68 5.27
CA VAL A 14 -23.79 -24.26 3.99
C VAL A 14 -23.21 -22.91 3.53
N ALA A 15 -22.98 -21.97 4.45
CA ALA A 15 -22.32 -20.69 4.14
C ALA A 15 -20.83 -20.84 3.76
N LEU A 16 -20.16 -21.90 4.23
CA LEU A 16 -18.77 -22.22 3.83
C LEU A 16 -18.71 -22.91 2.45
N PHE A 17 -19.78 -23.59 2.01
CA PHE A 17 -19.83 -24.21 0.68
C PHE A 17 -20.22 -23.25 -0.44
N THR A 18 -20.87 -22.11 -0.16
CA THR A 18 -21.22 -21.12 -1.19
C THR A 18 -20.01 -20.37 -1.75
N SER A 19 -18.85 -20.40 -1.08
CA SER A 19 -17.62 -19.74 -1.55
C SER A 19 -16.78 -20.55 -2.54
N CYS A 20 -17.08 -21.83 -2.79
CA CYS A 20 -16.35 -22.66 -3.77
C CYS A 20 -16.81 -22.45 -5.23
N GLY A 21 -17.80 -21.59 -5.48
CA GLY A 21 -18.39 -21.41 -6.82
C GLY A 21 -17.40 -20.95 -7.91
N ALA A 22 -16.36 -20.19 -7.55
CA ALA A 22 -15.35 -19.74 -8.51
C ALA A 22 -14.42 -20.86 -9.01
N TYR A 23 -14.19 -21.90 -8.20
CA TYR A 23 -13.35 -23.05 -8.58
C TYR A 23 -14.05 -23.94 -9.61
N PHE A 24 -15.36 -24.13 -9.47
CA PHE A 24 -16.17 -24.93 -10.40
C PHE A 24 -16.66 -24.17 -11.63
N ASN A 25 -16.52 -22.83 -11.67
CA ASN A 25 -16.90 -21.99 -12.80
C ASN A 25 -15.70 -21.67 -13.71
N GLN A 26 -14.86 -22.67 -13.98
CA GLN A 26 -13.87 -22.55 -15.04
C GLN A 26 -14.57 -22.76 -16.39
N PRO A 27 -14.31 -21.91 -17.40
CA PRO A 27 -14.91 -22.10 -18.71
C PRO A 27 -14.40 -23.38 -19.34
N PHE A 28 -15.29 -24.36 -19.54
CA PHE A 28 -15.00 -25.62 -20.23
C PHE A 28 -15.22 -25.52 -21.75
N ASP A 29 -15.82 -24.43 -22.22
CA ASP A 29 -16.13 -24.20 -23.63
C ASP A 29 -15.14 -23.22 -24.27
N THR A 30 -15.02 -23.29 -25.59
CA THR A 30 -14.23 -22.37 -26.40
C THR A 30 -14.77 -20.95 -26.28
N GLN A 31 -13.87 -19.97 -26.17
CA GLN A 31 -14.24 -18.56 -26.15
C GLN A 31 -14.02 -17.94 -27.53
N GLU A 32 -14.95 -17.08 -27.95
CA GLU A 32 -14.80 -16.28 -29.16
C GLU A 32 -13.66 -15.26 -29.01
N ALA A 33 -13.03 -14.91 -30.14
CA ALA A 33 -12.02 -13.87 -30.18
C ALA A 33 -12.63 -12.51 -29.79
N ARG A 34 -11.95 -11.76 -28.91
CA ARG A 34 -12.38 -10.44 -28.45
C ARG A 34 -11.30 -9.38 -28.66
N ILE A 35 -11.71 -8.11 -28.61
CA ILE A 35 -10.79 -6.98 -28.56
C ILE A 35 -9.94 -7.11 -27.29
N GLY A 36 -8.64 -6.88 -27.41
CA GLY A 36 -7.68 -7.14 -26.33
C GLY A 36 -7.96 -6.39 -25.02
N GLU A 37 -7.39 -6.91 -23.94
CA GLU A 37 -7.63 -6.41 -22.57
C GLU A 37 -7.22 -4.94 -22.39
N ILE A 38 -8.05 -4.19 -21.65
CA ILE A 38 -7.81 -2.79 -21.29
C ILE A 38 -7.29 -2.75 -19.85
N THR A 39 -6.19 -2.05 -19.61
CA THR A 39 -5.63 -1.84 -18.27
C THR A 39 -6.09 -0.51 -17.71
N GLU A 40 -5.93 -0.29 -16.41
CA GLU A 40 -6.15 1.03 -15.81
C GLU A 40 -5.20 2.10 -16.40
N ALA A 41 -3.99 1.71 -16.81
CA ALA A 41 -3.05 2.60 -17.49
C ALA A 41 -3.58 3.00 -18.88
N THR A 42 -4.15 2.08 -19.65
CA THR A 42 -4.79 2.38 -20.94
C THR A 42 -5.89 3.44 -20.77
N THR A 43 -6.74 3.30 -19.75
CA THR A 43 -7.84 4.23 -19.47
C THR A 43 -7.29 5.61 -19.09
N ARG A 44 -6.35 5.68 -18.14
CA ARG A 44 -5.69 6.94 -17.74
C ARG A 44 -5.04 7.65 -18.92
N LEU A 45 -4.35 6.90 -19.78
CA LEU A 45 -3.66 7.45 -20.95
C LEU A 45 -4.63 8.09 -21.95
N LYS A 46 -5.81 7.48 -22.18
CA LYS A 46 -6.85 7.99 -23.09
C LYS A 46 -7.62 9.19 -22.54
N GLU A 47 -7.68 9.30 -21.21
CA GLU A 47 -8.35 10.37 -20.45
C GLU A 47 -7.45 11.58 -20.18
N LEU A 48 -6.19 11.54 -20.61
CA LEU A 48 -5.30 12.70 -20.50
C LEU A 48 -5.90 13.93 -21.22
N PRO A 49 -5.70 15.15 -20.66
CA PRO A 49 -6.07 16.37 -21.37
C PRO A 49 -5.44 16.44 -22.75
N GLU A 50 -6.19 16.93 -23.74
CA GLU A 50 -5.68 17.06 -25.11
C GLU A 50 -4.44 17.99 -25.18
N PRO A 51 -3.46 17.70 -26.05
CA PRO A 51 -2.34 18.60 -26.29
C PRO A 51 -2.80 19.89 -26.99
N ALA A 52 -2.04 20.97 -26.82
CA ALA A 52 -2.23 22.19 -27.61
C ALA A 52 -1.97 21.95 -29.11
N ALA A 53 -0.95 21.13 -29.41
CA ALA A 53 -0.67 20.58 -30.73
C ALA A 53 0.01 19.21 -30.57
N LYS A 54 -0.33 18.25 -31.45
CA LYS A 54 0.29 16.92 -31.42
C LYS A 54 1.77 17.02 -31.78
N ALA A 55 2.65 16.49 -30.93
CA ALA A 55 4.08 16.45 -31.21
C ALA A 55 4.39 15.35 -32.23
N VAL A 56 5.19 15.66 -33.25
CA VAL A 56 5.63 14.66 -34.24
C VAL A 56 6.85 13.93 -33.70
N VAL A 57 6.71 12.62 -33.47
CA VAL A 57 7.74 11.80 -32.80
C VAL A 57 8.11 10.58 -33.62
N GLY A 58 9.38 10.25 -33.65
CA GLY A 58 9.90 9.02 -34.29
C GLY A 58 10.21 7.97 -33.23
N VAL A 59 9.82 6.73 -33.48
CA VAL A 59 10.17 5.58 -32.65
C VAL A 59 10.97 4.61 -33.51
N TYR A 60 12.25 4.41 -33.17
CA TYR A 60 13.11 3.49 -33.90
C TYR A 60 12.88 2.06 -33.45
N LYS A 61 13.42 1.70 -32.29
CA LYS A 61 13.26 0.36 -31.73
C LYS A 61 13.11 0.45 -30.23
N PHE A 62 12.23 -0.40 -29.71
CA PHE A 62 12.06 -0.63 -28.29
C PHE A 62 12.29 -2.12 -28.04
N GLU A 63 13.55 -2.46 -27.76
CA GLU A 63 14.01 -3.85 -27.67
C GLU A 63 14.00 -4.36 -26.21
N ASP A 64 13.97 -5.68 -26.08
CA ASP A 64 14.26 -6.37 -24.84
C ASP A 64 15.77 -6.38 -24.60
N GLN A 65 16.22 -5.67 -23.56
CA GLN A 65 17.62 -5.57 -23.15
C GLN A 65 17.91 -6.42 -21.91
N THR A 66 16.94 -7.23 -21.46
CA THR A 66 17.07 -8.03 -20.24
C THR A 66 17.93 -9.27 -20.43
N GLY A 67 17.93 -9.83 -21.64
CA GLY A 67 18.57 -11.11 -21.96
C GLY A 67 17.97 -12.31 -21.22
N GLN A 68 16.77 -12.18 -20.64
CA GLN A 68 16.17 -13.20 -19.79
C GLN A 68 15.37 -14.23 -20.59
N TYR A 69 15.67 -15.51 -20.33
CA TYR A 69 14.87 -16.64 -20.79
C TYR A 69 13.95 -17.13 -19.67
N LYS A 70 12.86 -17.80 -20.04
CA LYS A 70 11.95 -18.43 -19.07
C LYS A 70 12.72 -19.49 -18.28
N LEU A 71 12.58 -19.46 -16.97
CA LEU A 71 13.06 -20.53 -16.10
C LEU A 71 12.32 -21.83 -16.46
N SER A 72 13.06 -22.94 -16.60
CA SER A 72 12.50 -24.28 -16.75
C SER A 72 13.00 -25.14 -15.60
N GLU A 73 12.11 -25.94 -15.03
CA GLU A 73 12.44 -26.83 -13.91
C GLU A 73 13.34 -28.01 -14.33
N VAL A 74 13.39 -28.33 -15.63
CA VAL A 74 14.04 -29.54 -16.17
C VAL A 74 15.19 -29.21 -17.14
N GLY A 75 15.66 -27.95 -17.19
CA GLY A 75 16.82 -27.56 -18.03
C GLY A 75 16.83 -26.10 -18.50
N SER A 76 17.49 -25.83 -19.62
CA SER A 76 17.54 -24.50 -20.25
C SER A 76 16.38 -24.28 -21.23
N SER A 77 15.66 -23.16 -21.12
CA SER A 77 14.65 -22.76 -22.10
C SER A 77 15.22 -21.76 -23.12
N PHE A 78 14.78 -21.86 -24.37
CA PHE A 78 15.06 -20.88 -25.42
C PHE A 78 13.94 -19.84 -25.59
N SER A 79 12.88 -19.92 -24.78
CA SER A 79 11.78 -18.96 -24.84
C SER A 79 12.12 -17.73 -24.00
N ASN A 80 12.09 -16.55 -24.60
CA ASN A 80 12.31 -15.30 -23.87
C ASN A 80 11.24 -15.11 -22.78
N ALA A 81 11.65 -14.57 -21.63
CA ALA A 81 10.74 -14.21 -20.54
C ALA A 81 9.88 -12.99 -20.90
N VAL A 82 10.39 -12.15 -21.80
CA VAL A 82 9.82 -10.85 -22.19
C VAL A 82 9.43 -10.84 -23.68
N THR A 83 8.37 -10.10 -24.00
CA THR A 83 7.88 -9.95 -25.38
C THR A 83 8.87 -9.19 -26.27
N GLN A 84 9.00 -9.63 -27.51
CA GLN A 84 9.78 -8.94 -28.55
C GLN A 84 8.94 -7.91 -29.33
N GLY A 85 7.63 -7.85 -29.09
CA GLY A 85 6.71 -6.89 -29.73
C GLY A 85 6.63 -5.53 -29.03
N GLY A 86 7.68 -5.14 -28.30
CA GLY A 86 7.67 -3.94 -27.46
C GLY A 86 7.51 -2.63 -28.26
N THR A 87 8.15 -2.51 -29.43
CA THR A 87 8.02 -1.34 -30.31
C THR A 87 6.57 -1.08 -30.71
N THR A 88 5.85 -2.12 -31.14
CA THR A 88 4.44 -2.00 -31.55
C THR A 88 3.55 -1.57 -30.38
N ILE A 89 3.81 -2.09 -29.17
CA ILE A 89 3.07 -1.71 -27.96
C ILE A 89 3.32 -0.22 -27.64
N LEU A 90 4.57 0.25 -27.74
CA LEU A 90 4.93 1.65 -27.53
C LEU A 90 4.26 2.58 -28.55
N ILE A 91 4.34 2.25 -29.85
CA ILE A 91 3.69 3.04 -30.92
C ILE A 91 2.19 3.15 -30.65
N LYS A 92 1.56 2.04 -30.26
CA LYS A 92 0.14 2.01 -29.90
C LYS A 92 -0.17 2.87 -28.68
N ALA A 93 0.63 2.82 -27.63
CA ALA A 93 0.45 3.66 -26.45
C ALA A 93 0.59 5.16 -26.79
N LEU A 94 1.56 5.53 -27.63
CA LEU A 94 1.72 6.91 -28.12
C LEU A 94 0.49 7.37 -28.92
N GLU A 95 -0.09 6.50 -29.75
CA GLU A 95 -1.32 6.78 -30.50
C GLU A 95 -2.53 6.93 -29.58
N ASP A 96 -2.75 5.98 -28.67
CA ASP A 96 -3.87 5.95 -27.72
C ASP A 96 -3.85 7.18 -26.78
N SER A 97 -2.67 7.74 -26.51
CA SER A 97 -2.53 9.00 -25.74
C SER A 97 -3.11 10.22 -26.44
N LYS A 98 -3.21 10.23 -27.78
CA LYS A 98 -3.56 11.39 -28.62
C LYS A 98 -2.58 12.58 -28.55
N TRP A 99 -1.51 12.51 -27.77
CA TRP A 99 -0.49 13.56 -27.65
C TRP A 99 0.47 13.62 -28.84
N PHE A 100 0.61 12.50 -29.55
CA PHE A 100 1.64 12.31 -30.54
C PHE A 100 1.09 12.06 -31.94
N ARG A 101 1.85 12.51 -32.94
CA ARG A 101 1.78 12.03 -34.32
C ARG A 101 3.03 11.18 -34.55
N THR A 102 2.90 9.89 -34.28
CA THR A 102 4.00 8.94 -34.42
C THR A 102 4.31 8.69 -35.89
N ILE A 103 5.59 8.66 -36.24
CA ILE A 103 6.06 8.33 -37.60
C ILE A 103 6.81 7.00 -37.60
N GLU A 104 6.64 6.24 -38.68
CA GLU A 104 7.28 4.93 -38.88
C GLU A 104 8.79 5.09 -39.09
N ARG A 105 9.58 4.51 -38.18
CA ARG A 105 11.05 4.44 -38.27
C ARG A 105 11.61 3.03 -38.01
N GLU A 106 10.83 2.14 -37.41
CA GLU A 106 11.23 0.74 -37.19
C GLU A 106 11.44 0.05 -38.55
N ASN A 107 10.52 0.26 -39.49
CA ASN A 107 10.56 -0.34 -40.81
C ASN A 107 10.61 0.68 -41.97
N ILE A 108 11.46 1.70 -41.83
CA ILE A 108 11.60 2.76 -42.82
C ILE A 108 12.04 2.25 -44.22
N GLY A 109 12.78 1.14 -44.27
CA GLY A 109 13.22 0.54 -45.53
C GLY A 109 12.05 0.14 -46.42
N ASN A 110 11.03 -0.53 -45.85
CA ASN A 110 9.82 -0.89 -46.58
C ASN A 110 9.06 0.34 -47.09
N LEU A 111 8.98 1.40 -46.27
CA LEU A 111 8.32 2.65 -46.66
C LEU A 111 9.04 3.35 -47.82
N ILE A 112 10.38 3.39 -47.80
CA ILE A 112 11.18 3.98 -48.88
C ILE A 112 11.03 3.18 -50.17
N ASN A 113 11.06 1.84 -50.08
CA ASN A 113 10.86 0.96 -51.22
C ASN A 113 9.49 1.19 -51.87
N GLU A 114 8.42 1.22 -51.08
CA GLU A 114 7.07 1.46 -51.57
C GLU A 114 6.94 2.84 -52.25
N ARG A 115 7.51 3.88 -51.64
CA ARG A 115 7.53 5.21 -52.25
C ARG A 115 8.33 5.25 -53.54
N GLY A 116 9.44 4.49 -53.62
CA GLY A 116 10.22 4.31 -54.83
C GLY A 116 9.42 3.66 -55.95
N ILE A 117 8.65 2.61 -55.63
CA ILE A 117 7.72 1.95 -56.56
C ILE A 117 6.72 2.98 -57.09
N ILE A 118 6.04 3.74 -56.21
CA ILE A 118 5.04 4.74 -56.61
C ILE A 118 5.66 5.79 -57.55
N LEU A 119 6.85 6.31 -57.23
CA LEU A 119 7.54 7.30 -58.06
C LEU A 119 7.89 6.74 -59.43
N ASN A 120 8.39 5.50 -59.50
CA ASN A 120 8.74 4.86 -60.76
C ASN A 120 7.49 4.57 -61.61
N THR A 121 6.42 4.05 -61.01
CA THR A 121 5.15 3.81 -61.70
C THR A 121 4.57 5.11 -62.25
N ARG A 122 4.55 6.19 -61.46
CA ARG A 122 4.07 7.51 -61.93
C ARG A 122 4.89 8.04 -63.10
N LYS A 123 6.21 7.90 -63.07
CA LYS A 123 7.10 8.27 -64.18
C LYS A 123 6.77 7.48 -65.45
N ASP A 124 6.60 6.17 -65.34
CA ASP A 124 6.29 5.29 -66.47
C ASP A 124 4.92 5.62 -67.08
N TYR A 125 3.90 5.89 -66.25
CA TYR A 125 2.57 6.29 -66.72
C TYR A 125 2.62 7.67 -67.39
N ALA A 126 3.24 8.66 -66.77
CA ALA A 126 3.37 10.01 -67.32
C ALA A 126 4.09 10.02 -68.68
N ALA A 127 5.12 9.17 -68.84
CA ALA A 127 5.80 8.99 -70.12
C ALA A 127 4.86 8.46 -71.23
N LYS A 128 3.88 7.62 -70.88
CA LYS A 128 2.90 7.04 -71.81
C LYS A 128 1.73 7.97 -72.10
N THR A 129 1.21 8.67 -71.10
CA THR A 129 -0.01 9.50 -71.22
C THR A 129 0.27 10.99 -71.46
N LYS A 130 1.54 11.43 -71.46
CA LYS A 130 1.96 12.85 -71.56
C LYS A 130 1.30 13.76 -70.50
N THR A 131 0.91 13.19 -69.37
CA THR A 131 0.36 13.91 -68.23
C THR A 131 1.50 14.33 -67.29
N PRO A 132 1.46 15.53 -66.69
CA PRO A 132 2.47 15.97 -65.75
C PRO A 132 2.53 15.05 -64.51
N ILE A 133 3.74 14.81 -64.01
CA ILE A 133 4.00 14.00 -62.81
C ILE A 133 3.66 14.83 -61.58
N GLU A 134 2.82 14.31 -60.69
CA GLU A 134 2.62 14.86 -59.36
C GLU A 134 3.59 14.21 -58.37
N ASP A 135 4.43 15.03 -57.73
CA ASP A 135 5.39 14.58 -56.74
C ASP A 135 4.70 14.10 -55.46
N LEU A 136 5.34 13.14 -54.78
CA LEU A 136 4.88 12.72 -53.47
C LEU A 136 5.24 13.77 -52.41
N PRO A 137 4.36 14.04 -51.42
CA PRO A 137 4.70 14.91 -50.31
C PRO A 137 5.90 14.35 -49.52
N PRO A 138 6.76 15.22 -48.96
CA PRO A 138 7.92 14.79 -48.19
C PRO A 138 7.49 14.03 -46.92
N LEU A 139 8.36 13.15 -46.44
CA LEU A 139 8.15 12.47 -45.15
C LEU A 139 8.18 13.50 -44.02
N LEU A 140 7.32 13.30 -43.02
CA LEU A 140 7.33 14.13 -41.82
C LEU A 140 8.66 13.99 -41.07
N TYR A 141 9.15 15.11 -40.57
CA TYR A 141 10.30 15.17 -39.67
C TYR A 141 9.83 15.04 -38.21
N ALA A 142 10.49 14.18 -37.45
CA ALA A 142 10.27 14.08 -36.01
C ALA A 142 11.15 15.11 -35.31
N GLY A 143 10.57 15.99 -34.49
CA GLY A 143 11.33 16.90 -33.64
C GLY A 143 11.95 16.21 -32.43
N ILE A 144 11.36 15.08 -32.02
CA ILE A 144 11.79 14.26 -30.88
C ILE A 144 11.82 12.80 -31.29
N LEU A 145 12.89 12.09 -30.93
CA LEU A 145 12.95 10.63 -30.95
C LEU A 145 12.56 10.11 -29.58
N ILE A 146 11.67 9.11 -29.55
CA ILE A 146 11.36 8.37 -28.34
C ILE A 146 12.07 7.03 -28.47
N GLU A 147 12.99 6.79 -27.55
CA GLU A 147 13.80 5.58 -27.50
C GLU A 147 13.72 4.95 -26.12
N GLY A 148 14.00 3.65 -26.05
CA GLY A 148 14.00 2.95 -24.78
C GLY A 148 14.00 1.45 -24.97
N GLY A 149 13.70 0.75 -23.89
CA GLY A 149 13.60 -0.69 -23.91
C GLY A 149 13.18 -1.25 -22.56
N ILE A 150 13.00 -2.57 -22.54
CA ILE A 150 12.80 -3.32 -21.31
C ILE A 150 14.19 -3.65 -20.79
N VAL A 151 14.59 -2.96 -19.72
CA VAL A 151 15.99 -2.97 -19.25
C VAL A 151 16.24 -4.07 -18.23
N SER A 152 15.25 -4.40 -17.40
CA SER A 152 15.35 -5.51 -16.45
C SER A 152 14.04 -6.28 -16.36
N TYR A 153 14.17 -7.59 -16.19
CA TYR A 153 13.10 -8.50 -15.81
C TYR A 153 13.64 -9.37 -14.67
N ASP A 154 13.26 -9.04 -13.45
CA ASP A 154 13.72 -9.73 -12.25
C ASP A 154 12.67 -10.78 -11.88
N THR A 155 13.03 -12.07 -11.96
CA THR A 155 12.17 -13.17 -11.48
C THR A 155 12.33 -13.38 -9.99
N ASN A 156 11.25 -13.78 -9.30
CA ASN A 156 11.28 -14.21 -7.90
C ASN A 156 11.84 -13.13 -6.95
N VAL A 157 11.57 -11.85 -7.22
CA VAL A 157 11.98 -10.71 -6.38
C VAL A 157 11.45 -10.89 -4.96
N LEU A 158 10.24 -11.43 -4.84
CA LEU A 158 9.67 -11.84 -3.58
C LEU A 158 8.99 -13.20 -3.76
N THR A 159 9.38 -14.16 -2.93
CA THR A 159 8.72 -15.46 -2.82
C THR A 159 8.41 -15.74 -1.37
N GLY A 160 7.32 -16.47 -1.15
CA GLY A 160 7.03 -17.02 0.16
C GLY A 160 5.80 -17.92 0.10
N GLY A 161 5.47 -18.48 1.25
CA GLY A 161 4.34 -19.37 1.35
C GLY A 161 4.10 -19.81 2.78
N VAL A 162 2.92 -20.33 3.03
CA VAL A 162 2.56 -20.93 4.32
C VAL A 162 1.97 -22.30 4.01
N GLY A 163 2.53 -23.33 4.62
CA GLY A 163 2.06 -24.71 4.50
C GLY A 163 1.80 -25.30 5.87
N ALA A 164 0.67 -26.00 6.02
CA ALA A 164 0.34 -26.77 7.21
C ALA A 164 -0.08 -28.18 6.80
N ARG A 165 0.41 -29.20 7.52
CA ARG A 165 0.10 -30.61 7.25
C ARG A 165 -0.23 -31.31 8.57
N TYR A 166 -1.34 -32.06 8.61
CA TYR A 166 -1.77 -32.84 9.77
C TYR A 166 -2.56 -34.08 9.33
N PHE A 167 -2.17 -35.26 9.85
CA PHE A 167 -2.81 -36.56 9.52
C PHE A 167 -3.06 -36.80 8.03
N GLY A 168 -2.06 -36.52 7.20
CA GLY A 168 -2.14 -36.75 5.76
C GLY A 168 -2.93 -35.70 4.99
N ALA A 169 -3.71 -34.84 5.64
CA ALA A 169 -4.27 -33.65 5.01
C ALA A 169 -3.28 -32.48 5.12
N GLY A 170 -3.12 -31.72 4.05
CA GLY A 170 -2.22 -30.59 3.99
C GLY A 170 -2.75 -29.50 3.07
N GLY A 171 -2.40 -28.26 3.36
CA GLY A 171 -2.63 -27.14 2.46
C GLY A 171 -1.39 -26.27 2.41
N SER A 172 -1.07 -25.76 1.23
CA SER A 172 0.00 -24.79 1.00
C SER A 172 -0.51 -23.64 0.16
N THR A 173 -0.04 -22.45 0.48
CA THR A 173 -0.15 -21.31 -0.42
C THR A 173 1.24 -20.82 -0.73
N GLU A 174 1.49 -20.52 -1.99
CA GLU A 174 2.74 -19.95 -2.47
C GLU A 174 2.43 -18.65 -3.21
N TYR A 175 3.29 -17.66 -3.02
CA TYR A 175 3.22 -16.41 -3.74
C TYR A 175 4.60 -16.08 -4.30
N ARG A 176 4.60 -15.52 -5.50
CA ARG A 176 5.78 -15.17 -6.27
C ARG A 176 5.53 -13.84 -6.96
N GLN A 177 6.52 -12.96 -6.89
CA GLN A 177 6.49 -11.66 -7.53
C GLN A 177 7.69 -11.53 -8.48
N ASP A 178 7.39 -11.29 -9.74
CA ASP A 178 8.37 -10.88 -10.74
C ASP A 178 8.28 -9.34 -10.91
N ARG A 179 9.30 -8.71 -11.49
CA ARG A 179 9.31 -7.27 -11.74
C ARG A 179 9.88 -6.97 -13.11
N VAL A 180 9.19 -6.14 -13.87
CA VAL A 180 9.67 -5.60 -15.14
C VAL A 180 9.98 -4.11 -15.01
N THR A 181 11.11 -3.71 -15.61
CA THR A 181 11.64 -2.35 -15.59
C THR A 181 11.79 -1.80 -17.00
N ILE A 182 11.22 -0.62 -17.23
CA ILE A 182 11.21 0.05 -18.52
C ILE A 182 11.82 1.43 -18.39
N TYR A 183 12.69 1.77 -19.35
CA TYR A 183 13.20 3.11 -19.53
C TYR A 183 12.70 3.67 -20.87
N LEU A 184 12.22 4.91 -20.85
CA LEU A 184 11.95 5.70 -22.04
C LEU A 184 12.67 7.03 -21.95
N ARG A 185 13.24 7.47 -23.07
CA ARG A 185 13.91 8.76 -23.19
C ARG A 185 13.41 9.52 -24.42
N ALA A 186 13.31 10.83 -24.27
CA ALA A 186 13.01 11.77 -25.35
C ALA A 186 14.30 12.48 -25.77
N VAL A 187 14.66 12.37 -27.04
CA VAL A 187 15.91 12.92 -27.60
C VAL A 187 15.57 13.96 -28.66
N SER A 188 16.18 15.14 -28.59
CA SER A 188 16.06 16.18 -29.61
C SER A 188 16.78 15.77 -30.89
N THR A 189 16.07 15.74 -32.02
CA THR A 189 16.69 15.45 -33.33
C THR A 189 17.56 16.60 -33.84
N GLN A 190 17.40 17.81 -33.28
CA GLN A 190 18.19 18.98 -33.68
C GLN A 190 19.54 19.05 -32.99
N SER A 191 19.59 18.75 -31.68
CA SER A 191 20.82 18.85 -30.87
C SER A 191 21.44 17.51 -30.48
N GLY A 192 20.69 16.40 -30.58
CA GLY A 192 21.08 15.12 -30.00
C GLY A 192 20.95 15.06 -28.47
N GLU A 193 20.44 16.12 -27.84
CA GLU A 193 20.28 16.21 -26.39
C GLU A 193 19.17 15.27 -25.89
N ILE A 194 19.46 14.54 -24.81
CA ILE A 194 18.46 13.76 -24.08
C ILE A 194 17.67 14.72 -23.18
N MET A 195 16.51 15.15 -23.69
CA MET A 195 15.64 16.13 -23.04
C MET A 195 15.05 15.59 -21.73
N LYS A 196 14.66 14.31 -21.74
CA LYS A 196 14.14 13.64 -20.55
C LYS A 196 14.31 12.14 -20.60
N THR A 197 14.43 11.52 -19.42
CA THR A 197 14.40 10.07 -19.23
C THR A 197 13.45 9.74 -18.09
N VAL A 198 12.53 8.82 -18.36
CA VAL A 198 11.58 8.28 -17.38
C VAL A 198 11.87 6.81 -17.14
N TYR A 199 11.63 6.40 -15.91
CA TYR A 199 11.77 5.03 -15.43
C TYR A 199 10.43 4.59 -14.84
N VAL A 200 9.97 3.41 -15.26
CA VAL A 200 8.77 2.78 -14.72
C VAL A 200 9.06 1.32 -14.41
N SER A 201 8.63 0.88 -13.24
CA SER A 201 8.68 -0.53 -12.83
C SER A 201 7.29 -1.05 -12.51
N LYS A 202 6.98 -2.26 -12.99
CA LYS A 202 5.73 -2.97 -12.70
C LYS A 202 6.03 -4.33 -12.07
N SER A 203 5.41 -4.62 -10.94
CA SER A 203 5.42 -5.94 -10.33
C SER A 203 4.36 -6.83 -10.97
N ILE A 204 4.69 -8.09 -11.21
CA ILE A 204 3.84 -9.13 -11.80
C ILE A 204 3.59 -10.17 -10.72
N TYR A 205 2.33 -10.39 -10.37
CA TYR A 205 1.95 -11.29 -9.28
C TYR A 205 1.52 -12.67 -9.76
N SER A 206 2.06 -13.69 -9.08
CA SER A 206 1.73 -15.10 -9.23
C SER A 206 1.37 -15.69 -7.87
N GLN A 207 0.22 -16.34 -7.77
CA GLN A 207 -0.26 -16.98 -6.54
C GLN A 207 -0.74 -18.39 -6.85
N ALA A 208 -0.26 -19.37 -6.07
CA ALA A 208 -0.72 -20.75 -6.11
C ALA A 208 -1.30 -21.13 -4.73
N VAL A 209 -2.41 -21.86 -4.77
CA VAL A 209 -3.05 -22.41 -3.57
C VAL A 209 -3.33 -23.87 -3.84
N ASP A 210 -2.78 -24.74 -3.00
CA ASP A 210 -2.87 -26.18 -3.11
C ASP A 210 -3.41 -26.79 -1.81
N ALA A 211 -4.21 -27.83 -1.94
CA ALA A 211 -4.72 -28.65 -0.86
C ALA A 211 -4.57 -30.12 -1.25
N ASN A 212 -3.81 -30.86 -0.42
CA ASN A 212 -3.40 -32.23 -0.71
C ASN A 212 -3.86 -33.15 0.42
N LEU A 213 -4.39 -34.32 0.08
CA LEU A 213 -4.81 -35.35 1.02
C LEU A 213 -4.12 -36.67 0.68
N PHE A 214 -3.30 -37.14 1.62
CA PHE A 214 -2.54 -38.39 1.57
C PHE A 214 -3.09 -39.35 2.62
N ARG A 215 -3.47 -40.57 2.21
CA ARG A 215 -3.85 -41.63 3.14
C ARG A 215 -3.23 -42.97 2.74
N TYR A 216 -2.55 -43.62 3.67
CA TYR A 216 -2.10 -45.02 3.48
C TYR A 216 -3.31 -45.95 3.57
N VAL A 217 -3.59 -46.65 2.47
CA VAL A 217 -4.72 -47.59 2.36
C VAL A 217 -4.24 -49.04 2.59
N SER A 218 -2.99 -49.36 2.26
CA SER A 218 -2.31 -50.62 2.65
C SER A 218 -0.78 -50.46 2.62
N PHE A 219 -0.03 -51.49 3.06
CA PHE A 219 1.45 -51.48 3.19
C PHE A 219 2.22 -51.09 1.91
N GLN A 220 1.54 -51.01 0.75
CA GLN A 220 2.09 -50.59 -0.54
C GLN A 220 1.11 -49.75 -1.38
N ARG A 221 0.00 -49.23 -0.80
CA ARG A 221 -1.00 -48.43 -1.54
C ARG A 221 -1.25 -47.09 -0.86
N LEU A 222 -0.92 -46.02 -1.57
CA LEU A 222 -1.16 -44.62 -1.19
C LEU A 222 -2.36 -44.10 -1.97
N LEU A 223 -3.31 -43.46 -1.29
CA LEU A 223 -4.35 -42.65 -1.94
C LEU A 223 -3.97 -41.18 -1.76
N GLU A 224 -3.84 -40.50 -2.89
CA GLU A 224 -3.46 -39.09 -2.98
C GLU A 224 -4.55 -38.35 -3.76
N ALA A 225 -5.05 -37.28 -3.18
CA ALA A 225 -5.97 -36.36 -3.82
C ALA A 225 -5.42 -34.95 -3.66
N GLU A 226 -5.00 -34.35 -4.77
CA GLU A 226 -4.49 -32.98 -4.81
C GLU A 226 -5.47 -32.10 -5.58
N THR A 227 -5.74 -30.91 -5.04
CA THR A 227 -6.53 -29.88 -5.70
C THR A 227 -5.84 -28.55 -5.50
N GLY A 228 -5.71 -27.76 -6.56
CA GLY A 228 -5.07 -26.47 -6.48
C GLY A 228 -5.48 -25.55 -7.62
N PHE A 229 -5.27 -24.26 -7.44
CA PHE A 229 -5.42 -23.28 -8.51
C PHE A 229 -4.27 -22.29 -8.47
N THR A 230 -3.83 -21.87 -9.66
CA THR A 230 -2.81 -20.84 -9.82
C THR A 230 -3.41 -19.65 -10.54
N ARG A 231 -3.18 -18.45 -10.02
CA ARG A 231 -3.52 -17.18 -10.66
C ARG A 231 -2.23 -16.45 -11.01
N ASN A 232 -2.00 -16.28 -12.32
CA ASN A 232 -0.86 -15.54 -12.85
C ASN A 232 -1.34 -14.30 -13.59
N GLU A 233 -0.74 -13.16 -13.28
CA GLU A 233 -0.87 -11.97 -14.13
C GLU A 233 -0.15 -12.21 -15.47
N PRO A 234 -0.81 -12.02 -16.63
CA PRO A 234 -0.16 -12.21 -17.92
C PRO A 234 0.99 -11.22 -18.13
N GLY A 235 2.22 -11.73 -18.32
CA GLY A 235 3.41 -10.87 -18.46
C GLY A 235 3.33 -9.85 -19.60
N GLN A 236 2.72 -10.19 -20.74
CA GLN A 236 2.50 -9.26 -21.85
C GLN A 236 1.57 -8.09 -21.44
N LEU A 237 0.55 -8.37 -20.62
CA LEU A 237 -0.38 -7.34 -20.15
C LEU A 237 0.32 -6.39 -19.18
N ALA A 238 1.15 -6.93 -18.27
CA ALA A 238 1.95 -6.13 -17.35
C ALA A 238 2.99 -5.25 -18.09
N ILE A 239 3.65 -5.78 -19.13
CA ILE A 239 4.57 -5.00 -19.98
C ILE A 239 3.81 -3.89 -20.70
N LYS A 240 2.63 -4.19 -21.27
CA LYS A 240 1.76 -3.19 -21.89
C LYS A 240 1.42 -2.07 -20.91
N GLU A 241 0.97 -2.41 -19.70
CA GLU A 241 0.64 -1.43 -18.66
C GLU A 241 1.85 -0.56 -18.28
N ALA A 242 3.03 -1.17 -18.16
CA ALA A 242 4.26 -0.47 -17.84
C ALA A 242 4.69 0.50 -18.95
N ILE A 243 4.57 0.11 -20.22
CA ILE A 243 4.82 0.99 -21.38
C ILE A 243 3.82 2.15 -21.40
N GLU A 244 2.54 1.88 -21.20
CA GLU A 244 1.49 2.91 -21.14
C GLU A 244 1.77 3.93 -20.03
N LYS A 245 2.14 3.47 -18.82
CA LYS A 245 2.52 4.35 -17.71
C LYS A 245 3.83 5.10 -17.97
N ALA A 246 4.78 4.51 -18.70
CA ALA A 246 6.01 5.18 -19.10
C ALA A 246 5.73 6.31 -20.11
N VAL A 247 4.81 6.10 -21.07
CA VAL A 247 4.37 7.16 -21.99
C VAL A 247 3.65 8.27 -21.24
N GLU A 248 2.73 7.94 -20.33
CA GLU A 248 2.06 8.92 -19.46
C GLU A 248 3.09 9.77 -18.69
N SER A 249 4.07 9.11 -18.06
CA SER A 249 5.15 9.77 -17.31
C SER A 249 5.99 10.67 -18.22
N LEU A 250 6.33 10.20 -19.43
CA LEU A 250 7.11 10.97 -20.40
C LEU A 250 6.35 12.22 -20.87
N ILE A 251 5.05 12.12 -21.10
CA ILE A 251 4.20 13.27 -21.44
C ILE A 251 4.28 14.31 -20.30
N ILE A 252 4.05 13.88 -19.06
CA ILE A 252 3.98 14.81 -17.93
C ILE A 252 5.35 15.41 -17.60
N GLU A 253 6.40 14.61 -17.57
CA GLU A 253 7.76 15.11 -17.36
C GLU A 253 8.23 15.97 -18.55
N GLY A 254 7.79 15.67 -19.78
CA GLY A 254 8.03 16.49 -20.98
C GLY A 254 7.45 17.90 -20.90
N ILE A 255 6.33 18.09 -20.19
CA ILE A 255 5.77 19.41 -19.90
C ILE A 255 6.73 20.24 -19.04
N THR A 256 7.44 19.62 -18.10
CA THR A 256 8.38 20.31 -17.19
C THR A 256 9.60 20.88 -17.92
N VAL A 257 10.04 20.20 -18.98
CA VAL A 257 11.13 20.62 -19.87
C VAL A 257 10.64 21.33 -21.13
N GLN A 258 9.37 21.77 -21.14
CA GLN A 258 8.76 22.59 -22.19
C GLN A 258 8.74 21.95 -23.60
N LEU A 259 8.71 20.62 -23.69
CA LEU A 259 8.60 19.91 -24.97
C LEU A 259 7.23 20.08 -25.63
N TRP A 260 6.17 20.10 -24.83
CA TRP A 260 4.78 20.22 -25.26
C TRP A 260 3.91 20.71 -24.11
N PHE A 261 2.70 21.17 -24.44
CA PHE A 261 1.76 21.73 -23.47
C PHE A 261 0.33 21.22 -23.73
N PRO A 262 -0.52 21.11 -22.69
CA PRO A 262 -1.92 20.79 -22.86
C PRO A 262 -2.69 22.00 -23.44
N LYS A 263 -3.81 21.73 -24.13
CA LYS A 263 -4.69 22.74 -24.72
C LYS A 263 -5.23 23.76 -23.70
N GLY A 264 -5.36 23.35 -22.43
CA GLY A 264 -5.75 24.23 -21.32
C GLY A 264 -4.65 25.11 -20.73
N GLY A 265 -3.45 25.15 -21.34
CA GLY A 265 -2.35 26.03 -20.94
C GLY A 265 -1.71 25.68 -19.60
N MET A 266 -1.01 26.66 -19.01
CA MET A 266 -0.24 26.47 -17.77
C MET A 266 -1.07 25.97 -16.56
N PRO A 267 -2.32 26.39 -16.32
CA PRO A 267 -3.09 25.90 -15.16
C PRO A 267 -3.32 24.38 -15.20
N VAL A 268 -3.65 23.84 -16.38
CA VAL A 268 -3.84 22.39 -16.57
C VAL A 268 -2.50 21.67 -16.47
N ALA A 269 -1.45 22.21 -17.08
CA ALA A 269 -0.09 21.69 -16.99
C ALA A 269 0.39 21.56 -15.54
N GLN A 270 0.25 22.63 -14.74
CA GLN A 270 0.65 22.63 -13.33
C GLN A 270 -0.12 21.59 -12.51
N LYS A 271 -1.43 21.42 -12.78
CA LYS A 271 -2.22 20.39 -12.11
C LYS A 271 -1.70 18.99 -12.43
N MET A 272 -1.53 18.65 -13.71
CA MET A 272 -1.01 17.36 -14.17
C MET A 272 0.35 17.05 -13.53
N VAL A 273 1.26 18.02 -13.58
CA VAL A 273 2.60 17.92 -13.00
C VAL A 273 2.52 17.74 -11.48
N SER A 274 1.68 18.51 -10.79
CA SER A 274 1.54 18.40 -9.33
C SER A 274 0.96 17.08 -8.86
N ASP A 275 0.01 16.51 -9.61
CA ASP A 275 -0.61 15.23 -9.27
C ASP A 275 0.36 14.07 -9.54
N TYR A 276 1.13 14.16 -10.64
CA TYR A 276 2.21 13.23 -10.93
C TYR A 276 3.32 13.25 -9.87
N TYR A 277 3.80 14.41 -9.45
CA TYR A 277 4.84 14.48 -8.41
C TYR A 277 4.37 13.97 -7.04
N LYS A 278 3.07 14.09 -6.72
CA LYS A 278 2.50 13.45 -5.51
C LYS A 278 2.52 11.92 -5.64
N GLU A 279 2.13 11.39 -6.81
CA GLU A 279 2.20 9.95 -7.08
C GLU A 279 3.66 9.46 -6.99
N LYS A 280 4.59 10.20 -7.60
CA LYS A 280 6.02 9.90 -7.57
C LYS A 280 6.60 9.93 -6.15
N GLU A 281 6.24 10.91 -5.34
CA GLU A 281 6.69 11.00 -3.95
C GLU A 281 6.18 9.81 -3.10
N ILE A 282 4.98 9.31 -3.38
CA ILE A 282 4.45 8.10 -2.74
C ILE A 282 5.24 6.86 -3.22
N ALA A 283 5.50 6.76 -4.52
CA ALA A 283 6.26 5.66 -5.11
C ALA A 283 7.71 5.61 -4.59
N GLU A 284 8.39 6.74 -4.46
CA GLU A 284 9.77 6.83 -3.93
C GLU A 284 9.86 6.45 -2.44
N ARG A 285 8.76 6.59 -1.68
CA ARG A 285 8.66 6.13 -0.28
C ARG A 285 8.34 4.65 -0.15
N THR A 286 8.00 4.00 -1.26
CA THR A 286 7.59 2.61 -1.33
C THR A 286 8.82 1.78 -1.70
N ASP A 287 9.20 0.84 -0.84
CA ASP A 287 10.34 -0.06 -1.08
C ASP A 287 10.13 -0.95 -2.32
N VAL A 288 11.20 -1.61 -2.79
CA VAL A 288 11.19 -2.69 -3.79
C VAL A 288 10.10 -3.74 -3.54
N TYR A 289 9.74 -3.97 -2.26
CA TYR A 289 8.71 -4.90 -1.82
C TYR A 289 7.31 -4.28 -1.66
N GLN A 290 7.07 -3.11 -2.23
CA GLN A 290 5.81 -2.36 -2.09
C GLN A 290 5.45 -2.02 -0.63
N ARG A 291 6.47 -1.91 0.24
CA ARG A 291 6.29 -1.56 1.65
C ARG A 291 6.52 -0.07 1.82
N GLU A 292 5.48 0.67 2.22
CA GLU A 292 5.66 2.06 2.63
C GLU A 292 6.38 2.09 3.98
N PHE A 293 7.60 2.63 4.05
CA PHE A 293 8.28 2.88 5.32
C PHE A 293 7.69 4.12 6.02
N LEU A 294 6.43 4.01 6.41
CA LEU A 294 5.77 5.03 7.22
C LEU A 294 6.01 4.70 8.70
N GLU A 295 6.58 5.66 9.42
CA GLU A 295 6.53 5.63 10.88
C GLU A 295 5.05 5.72 11.32
N ARG A 296 4.46 4.57 11.67
CA ARG A 296 3.06 4.46 12.11
C ARG A 296 2.91 4.66 13.60
N ARG A 297 3.96 4.42 14.38
CA ARG A 297 3.96 4.55 15.85
C ARG A 297 4.38 5.97 16.22
N SER A 298 3.58 6.64 17.04
CA SER A 298 3.97 7.96 17.55
C SER A 298 5.03 7.82 18.66
N LYS A 299 5.74 8.91 19.00
CA LYS A 299 6.74 8.89 20.09
C LYS A 299 6.14 8.45 21.43
N TRP A 300 4.90 8.85 21.70
CA TRP A 300 4.17 8.45 22.89
C TRP A 300 3.04 7.47 22.53
N ARG A 301 2.91 6.40 23.30
CA ARG A 301 1.81 5.43 23.22
C ARG A 301 1.23 5.22 24.60
N ALA A 302 -0.06 5.45 24.76
CA ALA A 302 -0.80 4.99 25.94
C ALA A 302 -1.45 3.65 25.61
N ASP A 303 -1.45 2.72 26.55
CA ASP A 303 -2.07 1.42 26.37
C ASP A 303 -2.91 1.00 27.58
N LEU A 304 -3.98 0.26 27.31
CA LEU A 304 -4.85 -0.33 28.31
C LEU A 304 -5.05 -1.80 27.93
N SER A 305 -4.75 -2.72 28.84
CA SER A 305 -4.87 -4.15 28.62
C SER A 305 -5.66 -4.86 29.69
N ALA A 306 -6.33 -5.94 29.29
CA ALA A 306 -7.02 -6.87 30.16
C ALA A 306 -6.68 -8.29 29.74
N GLY A 307 -6.61 -9.20 30.71
CA GLY A 307 -6.12 -10.54 30.46
C GLY A 307 -6.33 -11.49 31.63
N SER A 308 -5.72 -12.65 31.53
CA SER A 308 -5.67 -13.65 32.59
C SER A 308 -4.28 -13.77 33.20
N THR A 309 -4.25 -14.21 34.45
CA THR A 309 -3.05 -14.63 35.17
C THR A 309 -3.07 -16.13 35.40
N TYR A 310 -1.89 -16.75 35.46
CA TYR A 310 -1.74 -18.16 35.79
C TYR A 310 -0.48 -18.32 36.66
N ILE A 311 -0.65 -18.74 37.90
CA ILE A 311 0.46 -18.96 38.83
C ILE A 311 1.12 -20.32 38.56
N LYS A 312 2.44 -20.36 38.58
CA LYS A 312 3.25 -21.58 38.49
C LYS A 312 4.21 -21.59 39.66
N GLY A 313 3.73 -22.06 40.80
CA GLY A 313 4.51 -22.26 42.02
C GLY A 313 4.52 -23.73 42.45
N ASP A 314 5.00 -23.99 43.66
CA ASP A 314 5.14 -25.33 44.24
C ASP A 314 3.81 -26.00 44.63
N LEU A 315 2.70 -25.27 44.51
CA LEU A 315 1.38 -25.66 44.98
C LEU A 315 0.49 -26.23 43.85
N PRO A 316 -0.18 -27.38 44.06
CA PRO A 316 -1.11 -27.97 43.09
C PRO A 316 -2.41 -27.16 42.92
N ASP A 317 -3.04 -27.25 41.74
CA ASP A 317 -4.38 -26.70 41.39
C ASP A 317 -4.51 -25.18 41.12
N ALA A 318 -3.55 -24.62 40.37
CA ALA A 318 -3.60 -23.22 39.90
C ALA A 318 -4.80 -22.93 38.98
N SER A 319 -5.44 -21.78 39.19
CA SER A 319 -6.61 -21.34 38.42
C SER A 319 -6.35 -20.03 37.66
N TYR A 320 -7.03 -19.85 36.52
CA TYR A 320 -6.96 -18.61 35.75
C TYR A 320 -7.77 -17.50 36.42
N GLU A 321 -7.14 -16.36 36.66
CA GLU A 321 -7.76 -15.18 37.26
C GLU A 321 -7.56 -13.95 36.39
N TYR A 322 -8.15 -12.81 36.75
CA TYR A 322 -8.13 -11.60 35.91
C TYR A 322 -6.87 -10.73 36.14
N SER A 323 -6.48 -10.00 35.10
CA SER A 323 -5.52 -8.89 35.16
C SER A 323 -5.98 -7.70 34.32
N ILE A 324 -5.72 -6.49 34.81
CA ILE A 324 -5.94 -5.22 34.11
C ILE A 324 -4.67 -4.38 34.25
N SER A 325 -4.25 -3.73 33.16
CA SER A 325 -3.03 -2.91 33.14
C SER A 325 -3.23 -1.64 32.34
N GLY A 326 -2.62 -0.54 32.78
CA GLY A 326 -2.46 0.67 32.00
C GLY A 326 -0.98 0.99 31.84
N GLY A 327 -0.55 1.36 30.63
CA GLY A 327 0.85 1.66 30.34
C GLY A 327 1.04 2.94 29.54
N LEU A 328 2.22 3.52 29.69
CA LEU A 328 2.71 4.63 28.87
C LEU A 328 4.09 4.28 28.34
N LYS A 329 4.24 4.26 27.01
CA LYS A 329 5.49 3.99 26.30
C LYS A 329 6.02 5.25 25.63
N TYR A 330 7.32 5.46 25.75
CA TYR A 330 8.10 6.43 24.99
C TYR A 330 9.08 5.72 24.05
N ASN A 331 8.95 5.93 22.75
CA ASN A 331 9.84 5.37 21.73
C ASN A 331 11.10 6.24 21.60
N LEU A 332 12.26 5.70 21.97
CA LEU A 332 13.57 6.34 21.80
C LEU A 332 14.01 6.28 20.33
N THR A 333 13.85 5.11 19.73
CA THR A 333 14.00 4.84 18.29
C THR A 333 12.75 4.11 17.79
N PRO A 334 12.56 3.92 16.48
CA PRO A 334 11.43 3.14 15.97
C PRO A 334 11.38 1.72 16.56
N ASN A 335 12.55 1.12 16.81
CA ASN A 335 12.67 -0.25 17.32
C ASN A 335 12.72 -0.33 18.85
N ILE A 336 13.19 0.70 19.57
CA ILE A 336 13.41 0.62 21.03
C ILE A 336 12.58 1.68 21.75
N GLY A 337 11.84 1.29 22.77
CA GLY A 337 11.16 2.21 23.66
C GLY A 337 11.13 1.76 25.11
N VAL A 338 10.88 2.71 25.99
CA VAL A 338 10.73 2.49 27.43
C VAL A 338 9.25 2.57 27.76
N ARG A 339 8.71 1.59 28.48
CA ARG A 339 7.30 1.49 28.85
C ARG A 339 7.16 1.38 30.36
N GLY A 340 6.46 2.34 30.97
CA GLY A 340 5.98 2.22 32.35
C GLY A 340 4.58 1.60 32.37
N VAL A 341 4.31 0.69 33.30
CA VAL A 341 3.03 -0.03 33.41
C VAL A 341 2.58 -0.06 34.86
N LEU A 342 1.29 0.19 35.07
CA LEU A 342 0.60 -0.07 36.33
C LEU A 342 -0.40 -1.19 36.10
N SER A 343 -0.38 -2.21 36.95
CA SER A 343 -1.26 -3.38 36.82
C SER A 343 -1.99 -3.67 38.12
N LYS A 344 -3.22 -4.18 38.01
CA LYS A 344 -3.98 -4.80 39.10
C LYS A 344 -4.41 -6.19 38.65
N TYR A 345 -4.11 -7.21 39.45
CA TYR A 345 -4.38 -8.59 39.08
C TYR A 345 -4.63 -9.47 40.30
N ARG A 346 -5.23 -10.63 40.07
CA ARG A 346 -5.47 -11.62 41.13
C ARG A 346 -4.69 -12.89 40.82
N LEU A 347 -4.17 -13.55 41.85
CA LEU A 347 -3.59 -14.89 41.76
C LEU A 347 -4.38 -15.81 42.68
N LYS A 348 -4.73 -16.99 42.17
CA LYS A 348 -5.50 -17.97 42.92
C LYS A 348 -5.01 -19.40 42.71
N ASN A 349 -4.82 -20.08 43.84
CA ASN A 349 -4.56 -21.50 43.94
C ASN A 349 -5.59 -22.17 44.84
N THR A 350 -6.02 -23.39 44.53
CA THR A 350 -7.13 -24.04 45.24
C THR A 350 -6.73 -24.29 46.70
N ASP A 351 -7.61 -23.88 47.63
CA ASP A 351 -7.50 -24.02 49.09
C ASP A 351 -6.41 -23.25 49.86
N LEU A 352 -5.48 -22.52 49.22
CA LEU A 352 -4.35 -21.87 49.93
C LEU A 352 -4.06 -20.40 49.57
N LEU A 353 -4.24 -19.96 48.31
CA LEU A 353 -3.94 -18.60 47.88
C LEU A 353 -5.10 -17.99 47.09
N ASN A 354 -5.61 -16.85 47.52
CA ASN A 354 -6.58 -16.05 46.74
C ASN A 354 -6.40 -14.57 47.10
N ARG A 355 -5.53 -13.86 46.36
CA ARG A 355 -5.11 -12.50 46.72
C ARG A 355 -5.07 -11.58 45.50
N GLU A 356 -5.41 -10.31 45.74
CA GLU A 356 -5.23 -9.24 44.76
C GLU A 356 -3.88 -8.56 44.97
N PHE A 357 -3.23 -8.24 43.87
CA PHE A 357 -1.95 -7.58 43.81
C PHE A 357 -2.04 -6.35 42.91
N ALA A 358 -1.17 -5.37 43.17
CA ALA A 358 -0.92 -4.26 42.27
C ALA A 358 0.57 -4.26 41.91
N SER A 359 0.94 -3.89 40.68
CA SER A 359 2.36 -3.75 40.30
C SER A 359 2.65 -2.47 39.56
N SER A 360 3.87 -1.98 39.72
CA SER A 360 4.45 -0.87 38.97
C SER A 360 5.73 -1.33 38.29
N ASP A 361 5.71 -1.32 36.96
CA ASP A 361 6.69 -2.02 36.13
C ASP A 361 7.34 -1.04 35.15
N LEU A 362 8.66 -1.18 34.96
CA LEU A 362 9.42 -0.44 33.95
C LEU A 362 10.09 -1.41 32.99
N ASN A 363 9.70 -1.34 31.72
CA ASN A 363 10.09 -2.28 30.68
C ASN A 363 10.85 -1.58 29.56
N LEU A 364 11.92 -2.22 29.06
CA LEU A 364 12.53 -1.92 27.78
C LEU A 364 11.87 -2.80 26.72
N GLU A 365 11.23 -2.19 25.73
CA GLU A 365 10.47 -2.87 24.68
C GLU A 365 11.19 -2.75 23.33
N LEU A 366 11.50 -3.89 22.71
CA LEU A 366 12.05 -4.04 21.37
C LEU A 366 10.93 -4.39 20.39
N THR A 367 10.65 -3.49 19.46
CA THR A 367 9.74 -3.66 18.33
C THR A 367 10.52 -4.14 17.11
N VAL A 368 10.22 -5.35 16.62
CA VAL A 368 10.99 -5.99 15.53
C VAL A 368 10.69 -5.34 14.18
N LEU A 369 9.42 -5.05 13.90
CA LEU A 369 8.94 -4.52 12.60
C LEU A 369 8.18 -3.20 12.78
N PRO A 370 8.86 -2.10 13.14
CA PRO A 370 8.21 -0.86 13.58
C PRO A 370 7.47 -0.09 12.48
N TYR A 371 7.72 -0.40 11.22
CA TYR A 371 7.08 0.21 10.06
C TYR A 371 5.86 -0.58 9.56
N GLN A 372 5.68 -1.83 10.01
CA GLN A 372 4.56 -2.69 9.59
C GLN A 372 3.34 -2.52 10.50
N GLU A 373 2.17 -2.84 9.94
CA GLU A 373 0.91 -2.88 10.68
C GLU A 373 0.93 -4.01 11.72
N PHE A 374 1.38 -5.20 11.32
CA PHE A 374 1.65 -6.30 12.22
C PHE A 374 3.11 -6.27 12.66
N SER A 375 3.37 -6.11 13.96
CA SER A 375 4.72 -6.14 14.51
C SER A 375 4.81 -7.09 15.69
N PRO A 376 5.70 -8.09 15.63
CA PRO A 376 6.20 -8.76 16.81
C PRO A 376 6.95 -7.75 17.70
N TYR A 377 6.84 -7.92 19.01
CA TYR A 377 7.63 -7.19 19.99
C TYR A 377 7.99 -8.08 21.16
N ALA A 378 9.10 -7.75 21.82
CA ALA A 378 9.55 -8.38 23.04
C ALA A 378 9.89 -7.29 24.05
N TYR A 379 9.79 -7.58 25.33
CA TYR A 379 10.21 -6.67 26.39
C TYR A 379 10.79 -7.42 27.57
N ILE A 380 11.66 -6.71 28.29
CA ILE A 380 12.24 -7.14 29.56
C ILE A 380 12.25 -5.95 30.50
N GLY A 381 12.03 -6.20 31.78
CA GLY A 381 12.01 -5.14 32.78
C GLY A 381 12.00 -5.64 34.20
N SER A 382 11.96 -4.67 35.10
CA SER A 382 11.83 -4.88 36.54
C SER A 382 10.61 -4.13 37.05
N GLY A 383 10.05 -4.57 38.16
CA GLY A 383 8.88 -3.96 38.75
C GLY A 383 8.84 -4.14 40.26
N LEU A 384 7.92 -3.40 40.87
CA LEU A 384 7.56 -3.56 42.27
C LEU A 384 6.17 -4.18 42.31
N ASN A 385 6.04 -5.26 43.06
CA ASN A 385 4.78 -5.91 43.34
C ASN A 385 4.29 -5.49 44.73
N PHE A 386 3.02 -5.15 44.85
CA PHE A 386 2.38 -4.68 46.07
C PHE A 386 1.27 -5.66 46.45
N ALA A 387 1.38 -6.23 47.65
CA ALA A 387 0.39 -7.12 48.23
C ALA A 387 -0.33 -6.46 49.43
N ASN A 388 -1.47 -7.01 49.86
CA ASN A 388 -2.22 -6.59 51.05
C ASN A 388 -2.42 -5.05 51.17
N ASN A 389 -3.12 -4.43 50.21
CA ASN A 389 -3.37 -2.98 50.24
C ASN A 389 -2.10 -2.11 50.41
N PHE A 390 -0.97 -2.52 49.80
CA PHE A 390 0.32 -1.82 49.79
C PHE A 390 1.18 -1.98 51.06
N ASP A 391 0.84 -2.89 51.97
CA ASP A 391 1.64 -3.13 53.19
C ASP A 391 2.94 -3.89 52.92
N LYS A 392 3.01 -4.66 51.81
CA LYS A 392 4.21 -5.41 51.40
C LYS A 392 4.61 -5.05 49.99
N THR A 393 5.91 -4.78 49.80
CA THR A 393 6.51 -4.44 48.50
C THR A 393 7.62 -5.41 48.17
N ASP A 394 7.46 -6.15 47.07
CA ASP A 394 8.41 -7.16 46.62
C ASP A 394 9.00 -6.74 45.26
N LEU A 395 10.31 -6.94 45.09
CA LEU A 395 10.96 -6.70 43.80
C LEU A 395 10.66 -7.87 42.85
N LYS A 396 10.35 -7.56 41.60
CA LYS A 396 10.14 -8.56 40.56
C LYS A 396 10.88 -8.21 39.26
N VAL A 397 11.13 -9.22 38.45
CA VAL A 397 11.55 -9.09 37.05
C VAL A 397 10.52 -9.72 36.14
N GLN A 398 10.39 -9.17 34.95
CA GLN A 398 9.44 -9.63 33.96
C GLN A 398 10.04 -9.61 32.56
N ALA A 399 9.62 -10.60 31.75
CA ALA A 399 9.94 -10.68 30.34
C ALA A 399 8.70 -11.13 29.58
N GLY A 400 8.44 -10.54 28.42
CA GLY A 400 7.27 -10.88 27.64
C GLY A 400 7.49 -10.74 26.15
N ILE A 401 6.64 -11.43 25.41
CA ILE A 401 6.57 -11.37 23.96
C ILE A 401 5.13 -11.12 23.55
N GLY A 402 4.95 -10.47 22.40
CA GLY A 402 3.63 -10.18 21.90
C GLY A 402 3.61 -9.77 20.45
N PHE A 403 2.40 -9.62 19.94
CA PHE A 403 2.13 -9.10 18.62
C PHE A 403 1.27 -7.85 18.75
N GLU A 404 1.58 -6.85 17.94
CA GLU A 404 0.81 -5.62 17.80
C GLU A 404 0.27 -5.52 16.38
N TYR A 405 -1.04 -5.30 16.24
CA TYR A 405 -1.69 -5.00 14.98
C TYR A 405 -2.23 -3.57 14.97
N ALA A 406 -1.53 -2.67 14.26
CA ALA A 406 -1.86 -1.26 14.10
C ALA A 406 -2.86 -1.01 12.96
N PHE A 407 -4.13 -1.34 13.20
CA PHE A 407 -5.24 -1.17 12.25
C PHE A 407 -5.54 0.31 11.88
N SER A 408 -4.98 1.27 12.62
CA SER A 408 -5.09 2.70 12.31
C SER A 408 -3.80 3.44 12.68
N PRO A 409 -3.45 4.56 12.01
CA PRO A 409 -2.33 5.40 12.45
C PRO A 409 -2.45 5.94 13.88
N SER A 410 -3.63 5.85 14.51
CA SER A 410 -3.89 6.32 15.88
C SER A 410 -4.18 5.19 16.88
N PHE A 411 -4.49 3.97 16.41
CA PHE A 411 -4.93 2.88 17.26
C PHE A 411 -4.29 1.55 16.83
N GLY A 412 -3.98 0.71 17.81
CA GLY A 412 -3.51 -0.66 17.59
C GLY A 412 -4.08 -1.62 18.63
N LEU A 413 -4.10 -2.91 18.28
CA LEU A 413 -4.46 -4.00 19.18
C LEU A 413 -3.18 -4.78 19.52
N THR A 414 -3.01 -5.19 20.78
CA THR A 414 -1.90 -6.03 21.21
C THR A 414 -2.37 -7.33 21.81
N VAL A 415 -1.63 -8.39 21.54
CA VAL A 415 -1.72 -9.68 22.25
C VAL A 415 -0.37 -9.94 22.88
N PHE A 416 -0.32 -10.39 24.13
CA PHE A 416 0.96 -10.68 24.80
C PHE A 416 0.88 -11.87 25.75
N GLY A 417 2.03 -12.49 25.95
CA GLY A 417 2.34 -13.37 27.07
C GLY A 417 3.52 -12.79 27.85
N GLU A 418 3.37 -12.66 29.16
CA GLU A 418 4.35 -12.13 30.10
C GLU A 418 4.69 -13.21 31.12
N TYR A 419 5.97 -13.40 31.37
CA TYR A 419 6.51 -14.17 32.47
C TYR A 419 7.01 -13.21 33.55
N ASN A 420 6.59 -13.44 34.79
CA ASN A 420 7.02 -12.66 35.95
C ASN A 420 7.68 -13.61 36.96
N ASN A 421 8.79 -13.17 37.54
CA ASN A 421 9.46 -13.81 38.65
C ASN A 421 9.60 -12.81 39.80
N VAL A 422 9.12 -13.16 40.99
CA VAL A 422 9.13 -12.30 42.18
C VAL A 422 10.21 -12.79 43.14
N PHE A 423 11.13 -11.91 43.55
CA PHE A 423 12.28 -12.28 44.40
C PHE A 423 11.97 -12.31 45.90
N ALA A 424 10.74 -12.66 46.28
CA ALA A 424 10.30 -12.69 47.68
C ALA A 424 9.70 -14.04 48.05
N ASP A 425 10.18 -14.63 49.15
CA ASP A 425 9.80 -15.95 49.68
C ASP A 425 8.39 -16.03 50.32
N ASP A 426 7.61 -14.95 50.26
CA ASP A 426 6.42 -14.76 51.09
C ASP A 426 5.14 -14.46 50.31
N LEU A 427 5.06 -14.77 49.02
CA LEU A 427 3.81 -14.60 48.28
C LEU A 427 2.67 -15.42 48.93
N ASP A 428 3.04 -16.57 49.52
CA ASP A 428 2.16 -17.60 50.09
C ASP A 428 2.21 -17.70 51.64
N ASN A 429 2.92 -16.79 52.34
CA ASN A 429 3.10 -16.78 53.82
C ASN A 429 3.70 -18.08 54.43
N LEU A 430 4.41 -18.91 53.66
CA LEU A 430 5.06 -20.13 54.14
C LEU A 430 6.58 -20.01 54.01
N ALA A 431 7.28 -19.86 55.14
CA ALA A 431 8.73 -19.66 55.23
C ALA A 431 9.59 -20.90 54.88
N SER A 432 9.12 -21.78 53.97
CA SER A 432 9.83 -23.00 53.60
C SER A 432 9.45 -23.50 52.19
N GLY A 433 9.70 -22.67 51.18
CA GLY A 433 9.76 -23.06 49.76
C GLY A 433 11.21 -22.95 49.25
N LYS A 434 11.58 -23.70 48.21
CA LYS A 434 12.96 -23.71 47.65
C LYS A 434 13.03 -23.11 46.22
N LEU A 435 11.90 -22.61 45.71
CA LEU A 435 11.71 -22.10 44.36
C LEU A 435 11.04 -20.71 44.44
N ASP A 436 11.63 -19.71 43.76
CA ASP A 436 11.05 -18.37 43.64
C ASP A 436 9.66 -18.43 42.97
N ASP A 437 8.68 -17.68 43.49
CA ASP A 437 7.30 -17.69 42.99
C ASP A 437 7.17 -17.04 41.60
N GLN A 438 6.68 -17.83 40.64
CA GLN A 438 6.55 -17.43 39.24
C GLN A 438 5.08 -17.39 38.81
N TYR A 439 4.74 -16.44 37.95
CA TYR A 439 3.43 -16.39 37.32
C TYR A 439 3.48 -15.86 35.90
N TYR A 440 2.52 -16.31 35.10
CA TYR A 440 2.30 -15.88 33.73
C TYR A 440 1.11 -14.95 33.63
N ARG A 441 1.16 -14.04 32.66
CA ARG A 441 0.03 -13.20 32.28
C ARG A 441 -0.18 -13.27 30.79
N PHE A 442 -1.42 -13.44 30.38
CA PHE A 442 -1.82 -13.45 28.98
C PHE A 442 -2.88 -12.39 28.78
N GLY A 443 -2.75 -11.52 27.78
CA GLY A 443 -3.68 -10.41 27.67
C GLY A 443 -3.85 -9.84 26.27
N LEU A 444 -4.94 -9.10 26.14
CA LEU A 444 -5.27 -8.27 24.99
C LEU A 444 -5.23 -6.81 25.42
N GLY A 445 -4.69 -5.94 24.57
CA GLY A 445 -4.57 -4.52 24.87
C GLY A 445 -4.96 -3.63 23.70
N LEU A 446 -5.39 -2.42 24.01
CA LEU A 446 -5.66 -1.36 23.06
C LEU A 446 -4.58 -0.28 23.22
N ASN A 447 -3.89 0.01 22.14
CA ASN A 447 -2.87 1.04 22.05
C ASN A 447 -3.44 2.30 21.40
N VAL A 448 -3.16 3.46 22.01
CA VAL A 448 -3.47 4.78 21.49
C VAL A 448 -2.15 5.52 21.24
N TYR A 449 -1.85 5.81 19.97
CA TYR A 449 -0.65 6.56 19.60
C TYR A 449 -0.90 8.07 19.70
N LEU A 450 -0.17 8.75 20.58
CA LEU A 450 -0.34 10.16 20.91
C LEU A 450 0.63 11.03 20.08
N GLY A 451 0.11 12.09 19.46
CA GLY A 451 0.89 13.02 18.63
C GLY A 451 0.78 12.78 17.11
N ASN A 452 1.64 13.44 16.34
CA ASN A 452 1.77 13.20 14.90
C ASN A 452 2.74 12.04 14.63
N ASN A 453 2.51 11.36 13.52
CA ASN A 453 3.42 10.37 12.93
C ASN A 453 3.30 10.49 11.40
N LYS A 454 4.28 9.98 10.65
CA LYS A 454 4.31 10.10 9.19
C LYS A 454 3.06 9.49 8.53
N ALA A 455 2.55 8.38 9.09
CA ALA A 455 1.31 7.74 8.61
C ALA A 455 0.04 8.59 8.82
N LYS A 456 -0.03 9.40 9.89
CA LYS A 456 -1.13 10.35 10.15
C LYS A 456 -1.04 11.56 9.21
N GLU A 457 0.15 11.87 8.71
CA GLU A 457 0.39 13.01 7.82
C GLU A 457 0.16 12.67 6.35
N SER A 458 0.47 11.43 5.93
CA SER A 458 0.17 10.92 4.58
C SER A 458 -1.31 10.58 4.36
N ASN A 459 -2.09 10.34 5.42
CA ASN A 459 -3.50 9.93 5.28
C ASN A 459 -4.39 11.04 4.68
N ILE A 460 -4.88 10.80 3.45
CA ILE A 460 -5.70 11.71 2.64
C ILE A 460 -6.98 12.17 3.36
N GLU A 461 -7.68 11.29 4.07
CA GLU A 461 -8.90 11.68 4.80
C GLU A 461 -8.58 12.66 5.92
N ARG A 462 -7.46 12.45 6.63
CA ARG A 462 -7.04 13.35 7.69
C ARG A 462 -6.57 14.69 7.13
N GLN A 463 -5.93 14.71 5.96
CA GLN A 463 -5.60 15.94 5.25
C GLN A 463 -6.88 16.71 4.85
N LYS A 464 -7.88 16.03 4.28
CA LYS A 464 -9.20 16.62 3.98
C LYS A 464 -9.88 17.17 5.24
N ARG A 465 -9.84 16.44 6.36
CA ARG A 465 -10.38 16.91 7.66
C ARG A 465 -9.60 18.10 8.22
N LYS A 466 -8.27 18.12 8.12
CA LYS A 466 -7.42 19.27 8.51
C LYS A 466 -7.73 20.48 7.64
N ALA A 467 -7.79 20.33 6.33
CA ALA A 467 -8.14 21.38 5.38
C ALA A 467 -9.52 21.97 5.70
N ARG A 468 -10.54 21.11 5.93
CA ARG A 468 -11.88 21.54 6.33
C ARG A 468 -11.89 22.29 7.68
N ARG A 469 -11.08 21.86 8.66
CA ARG A 469 -10.93 22.56 9.95
C ARG A 469 -10.24 23.92 9.79
N VAL A 470 -9.20 24.01 8.97
CA VAL A 470 -8.51 25.28 8.66
C VAL A 470 -9.43 26.22 7.91
N GLN A 471 -10.18 25.72 6.92
CA GLN A 471 -11.16 26.49 6.19
C GLN A 471 -12.27 27.03 7.11
N LYS A 472 -12.86 26.17 7.96
CA LYS A 472 -13.82 26.63 8.99
C LYS A 472 -13.25 27.67 9.95
N ARG A 473 -11.95 27.57 10.29
CA ARG A 473 -11.27 28.57 11.13
C ARG A 473 -11.07 29.90 10.39
N LYS A 474 -10.71 29.86 9.10
CA LYS A 474 -10.61 31.05 8.24
C LYS A 474 -11.98 31.72 8.07
N GLU A 475 -13.02 30.94 7.77
CA GLU A 475 -14.41 31.42 7.67
C GLU A 475 -14.89 32.07 8.97
N LYS A 476 -14.65 31.43 10.13
CA LYS A 476 -14.97 32.03 11.44
C LYS A 476 -14.18 33.31 11.72
N LYS A 477 -12.92 33.39 11.29
CA LYS A 477 -12.09 34.59 11.48
C LYS A 477 -12.58 35.72 10.58
N ALA A 478 -12.87 35.43 9.31
CA ALA A 478 -13.44 36.38 8.36
C ALA A 478 -14.81 36.90 8.81
N LEU A 479 -15.68 36.03 9.31
CA LEU A 479 -16.97 36.43 9.88
C LEU A 479 -16.82 37.33 11.12
N LYS A 480 -15.81 37.06 11.95
CA LYS A 480 -15.52 37.90 13.13
C LYS A 480 -14.93 39.25 12.75
N GLU A 481 -14.18 39.33 11.65
CA GLU A 481 -13.66 40.57 11.09
C GLU A 481 -14.76 41.39 10.41
N SER A 482 -15.67 40.75 9.66
CA SER A 482 -16.84 41.44 9.06
C SER A 482 -17.79 41.99 10.12
N LEU A 483 -18.09 41.20 11.16
CA LEU A 483 -18.90 41.66 12.30
C LEU A 483 -18.26 42.82 13.06
N LYS A 484 -16.93 42.93 13.10
CA LYS A 484 -16.24 44.08 13.69
C LYS A 484 -16.36 45.33 12.81
N GLN A 485 -16.25 45.17 11.49
CA GLN A 485 -16.44 46.27 10.53
C GLN A 485 -17.88 46.79 10.53
N ASP A 486 -18.88 45.91 10.66
CA ASP A 486 -20.28 46.31 10.76
C ASP A 486 -20.58 47.10 12.03
N VAL A 487 -19.98 46.71 13.17
CA VAL A 487 -20.11 47.44 14.45
C VAL A 487 -19.40 48.81 14.40
N GLU A 488 -18.23 48.91 13.76
CA GLU A 488 -17.55 50.20 13.55
C GLU A 488 -18.32 51.09 12.57
N GLY A 489 -18.87 50.53 11.48
CA GLY A 489 -19.71 51.25 10.52
C GLY A 489 -21.01 51.78 11.12
N ASP A 490 -21.68 51.00 11.97
CA ASP A 490 -22.92 51.42 12.64
C ASP A 490 -22.66 52.48 13.73
N SER A 491 -21.49 52.45 14.37
CA SER A 491 -21.06 53.49 15.32
C SER A 491 -20.80 54.86 14.65
N LEU A 492 -20.34 54.85 13.40
CA LEU A 492 -20.15 56.06 12.57
C LEU A 492 -21.49 56.57 12.01
N SER A 493 -22.44 55.68 11.73
CA SER A 493 -23.81 56.00 11.30
C SER A 493 -24.61 56.69 12.41
N ARG A 494 -24.57 56.17 13.65
CA ARG A 494 -25.27 56.78 14.80
C ARG A 494 -24.78 58.18 15.15
N LYS A 495 -23.49 58.49 14.95
CA LYS A 495 -22.95 59.85 15.15
C LYS A 495 -23.43 60.86 14.11
N ARG A 496 -23.84 60.44 12.90
CA ARG A 496 -24.43 61.36 11.89
C ARG A 496 -25.89 61.68 12.18
N ASN A 497 -26.67 60.73 12.71
CA ASN A 497 -28.09 60.93 12.98
C ASN A 497 -28.40 61.81 14.20
N THR A 498 -27.43 62.10 15.07
CA THR A 498 -27.65 62.97 16.25
C THR A 498 -27.49 64.47 15.96
N GLN A 499 -27.15 64.86 14.72
CA GLN A 499 -26.99 66.28 14.34
C GLN A 499 -28.15 66.86 13.52
N GLN A 500 -29.24 66.13 13.30
CA GLN A 500 -30.42 66.65 12.58
C GLN A 500 -31.72 66.32 13.32
N THR A 501 -32.20 67.28 14.12
CA THR A 501 -33.62 67.38 14.51
C THR A 501 -33.99 68.86 14.65
N PRO A 502 -34.99 69.38 13.91
CA PRO A 502 -35.37 70.79 13.94
C PRO A 502 -36.49 71.12 14.96
N LEU A 503 -36.46 72.36 15.44
CA LEU A 503 -37.45 73.02 16.30
C LEU A 503 -38.83 73.11 15.63
N ILE A 504 -39.90 72.74 16.34
CA ILE A 504 -41.28 73.18 16.03
C ILE A 504 -41.97 73.63 17.32
N ASN A 505 -42.52 74.84 17.26
CA ASN A 505 -43.14 75.63 18.31
C ASN A 505 -44.56 75.16 18.68
N GLN A 506 -44.93 75.57 19.89
CA GLN A 506 -46.25 75.55 20.52
C GLN A 506 -47.33 76.31 19.73
N GLU A 507 -48.60 75.91 19.89
CA GLU A 507 -49.70 76.85 20.17
C GLU A 507 -50.94 76.16 20.81
N ASN A 508 -51.27 76.63 22.01
CA ASN A 508 -52.57 76.85 22.67
C ASN A 508 -53.67 75.76 22.74
N ASN A 509 -53.90 75.20 23.94
CA ASN A 509 -54.94 75.64 24.89
C ASN A 509 -54.77 74.96 26.26
#